data_AF-A0A7C6YG37-F1
#
_entry.id   AF-A0A7C6YG37-F1
#
_cell.length_a   1.000
_cell.length_b   1.000
_cell.length_c   1.000
_cell.angle_alpha   90.00
_cell.angle_beta   90.00
_cell.angle_gamma   90.00
#
_symmetry.space_group_name_H-M   'P 1'
#
loop_
_entity.id
_entity.type
_entity.pdbx_description
1 polymer ?
#
loop_
_entity_poly.entity_id
_entity_poly.type
_entity_poly.pdbx_seq_one_letter_code
_entity_poly.pdbx_strand_id
1 'polypeptide(L)'
;MSAESHPGWEAAPDLFDDVAAAIAAAEGAVRPAERYLAAHRAALRVAAGVLARRRPRLRERRSIWVVVAQVAPELGEWAEYFAMLQLKVEAVQAGAVGLVTTREADDLVRDAQAFAVAAHA
;
A
#
# COMPACT_ATOMS: atom_id res chain seq x y z
N MET A 1 37.23 6.11 24.41
CA MET A 1 37.88 5.71 23.15
C MET A 1 36.95 4.69 22.52
N SER A 2 36.21 5.11 21.48
CA SER A 2 35.25 4.37 20.61
C SER A 2 34.13 3.60 21.34
N ALA A 3 32.83 3.95 21.34
CA ALA A 3 31.96 4.58 20.34
C ALA A 3 32.11 3.96 18.94
N GLU A 4 31.35 2.87 18.71
CA GLU A 4 30.64 2.64 17.45
C GLU A 4 29.35 1.86 17.79
N SER A 5 28.32 2.60 18.20
CA SER A 5 26.95 2.17 18.03
C SER A 5 26.65 2.26 16.54
N HIS A 6 26.67 1.13 15.83
CA HIS A 6 26.11 1.09 14.49
C HIS A 6 24.59 1.31 14.63
N PRO A 7 24.02 2.42 14.13
CA PRO A 7 22.60 2.64 14.22
C PRO A 7 21.90 1.66 13.26
N GLY A 8 20.89 0.95 13.76
CA GLY A 8 20.07 0.00 13.00
C GLY A 8 19.21 0.68 11.94
N TRP A 9 19.85 1.13 10.87
CA TRP A 9 19.20 1.73 9.70
C TRP A 9 19.72 1.15 8.37
N GLU A 10 20.31 -0.06 8.34
CA GLU A 10 20.48 -0.77 7.06
C GLU A 10 19.15 -0.67 6.31
N ALA A 11 19.18 0.08 5.21
CA ALA A 11 18.01 0.71 4.65
C ALA A 11 17.11 -0.36 4.04
N ALA A 12 16.08 -0.78 4.78
CA ALA A 12 15.00 -1.72 4.44
C ALA A 12 14.94 -2.13 2.94
N PRO A 13 15.85 -3.00 2.47
CA PRO A 13 15.80 -3.51 1.09
C PRO A 13 14.61 -4.47 0.96
N ASP A 14 14.19 -5.03 2.09
CA ASP A 14 13.06 -5.93 2.29
C ASP A 14 11.71 -5.32 1.92
N LEU A 15 11.53 -4.00 2.04
CA LEU A 15 10.21 -3.39 1.87
C LEU A 15 9.75 -3.34 0.41
N PHE A 16 10.68 -3.13 -0.52
CA PHE A 16 10.34 -3.14 -1.95
C PHE A 16 10.26 -4.56 -2.51
N ASP A 17 11.08 -5.48 -2.00
CA ASP A 17 10.88 -6.91 -2.22
C ASP A 17 9.51 -7.36 -1.69
N ASP A 18 9.06 -6.80 -0.56
CA ASP A 18 7.72 -7.03 0.00
C ASP A 18 6.61 -6.37 -0.87
N VAL A 19 6.86 -5.22 -1.50
CA VAL A 19 5.92 -4.62 -2.49
C VAL A 19 5.78 -5.51 -3.72
N ALA A 20 6.89 -5.93 -4.32
CA ALA A 20 6.87 -6.78 -5.52
C ALA A 20 6.20 -8.13 -5.22
N ALA A 21 6.52 -8.74 -4.09
CA ALA A 21 5.88 -9.98 -3.63
C ALA A 21 4.37 -9.79 -3.40
N ALA A 22 3.94 -8.66 -2.85
CA ALA A 22 2.53 -8.38 -2.64
C ALA A 22 1.75 -8.17 -3.95
N ILE A 23 2.36 -7.52 -4.94
CA ILE A 23 1.77 -7.40 -6.29
C ILE A 23 1.64 -8.79 -6.92
N ALA A 24 2.70 -9.59 -6.90
CA ALA A 24 2.69 -10.96 -7.44
C ALA A 24 1.63 -11.84 -6.75
N ALA A 25 1.46 -11.70 -5.44
CA ALA A 25 0.41 -12.39 -4.69
C ALA A 25 -1.00 -11.96 -5.14
N ALA A 26 -1.20 -10.69 -5.50
CA ALA A 26 -2.46 -10.22 -6.04
C ALA A 26 -2.72 -10.78 -7.45
N GLU A 27 -1.71 -10.75 -8.33
CA GLU A 27 -1.80 -11.33 -9.68
C GLU A 27 -2.11 -12.83 -9.64
N GLY A 28 -1.53 -13.57 -8.70
CA GLY A 28 -1.76 -15.01 -8.53
C GLY A 28 -3.09 -15.38 -7.88
N ALA A 29 -3.84 -14.43 -7.32
CA ALA A 29 -5.10 -14.73 -6.63
C ALA A 29 -6.20 -15.10 -7.63
N VAL A 30 -6.84 -16.25 -7.41
CA VAL A 30 -7.84 -16.81 -8.34
C VAL A 30 -9.19 -16.12 -8.18
N ARG A 31 -9.66 -15.92 -6.94
CA ARG A 31 -10.98 -15.33 -6.67
C ARG A 31 -10.92 -13.80 -6.75
N PRO A 32 -11.89 -13.12 -7.40
CA PRO A 32 -11.90 -11.67 -7.51
C PRO A 32 -11.79 -10.93 -6.17
N ALA A 33 -12.53 -11.38 -5.15
CA ALA A 33 -12.47 -10.80 -3.81
C ALA A 33 -11.07 -10.94 -3.17
N GLU A 34 -10.43 -12.11 -3.31
CA GLU A 34 -9.08 -12.35 -2.79
C GLU A 34 -8.05 -11.47 -3.51
N ARG A 35 -8.15 -11.38 -4.85
CA ARG A 35 -7.32 -10.50 -5.69
C ARG A 35 -7.46 -9.04 -5.30
N TYR A 36 -8.68 -8.56 -5.12
CA TYR A 36 -8.96 -7.17 -4.71
C TYR A 36 -8.37 -6.85 -3.33
N LEU A 37 -8.54 -7.75 -2.35
CA LEU A 37 -7.92 -7.56 -1.03
C LEU A 37 -6.39 -7.62 -1.08
N ALA A 38 -5.82 -8.51 -1.91
CA ALA A 38 -4.37 -8.60 -2.09
C ALA A 38 -3.82 -7.34 -2.78
N ALA A 39 -4.50 -6.82 -3.80
CA ALA A 39 -4.13 -5.58 -4.48
C ALA A 39 -4.15 -4.37 -3.54
N HIS A 40 -5.19 -4.23 -2.69
CA HIS A 40 -5.22 -3.17 -1.66
C HIS A 40 -4.09 -3.32 -0.64
N ARG A 41 -3.75 -4.55 -0.24
CA ARG A 41 -2.59 -4.81 0.63
C ARG A 41 -1.26 -4.46 -0.02
N ALA A 42 -1.12 -4.64 -1.33
CA ALA A 42 0.05 -4.20 -2.08
C ALA A 42 0.15 -2.67 -2.07
N ALA A 43 -0.95 -1.96 -2.31
CA ALA A 43 -0.99 -0.50 -2.20
C ALA A 43 -0.63 0.01 -0.79
N LEU A 44 -1.08 -0.67 0.27
CA LEU A 44 -0.70 -0.35 1.65
C LEU A 44 0.80 -0.47 1.90
N ARG A 45 1.48 -1.45 1.28
CA ARG A 45 2.94 -1.60 1.37
C ARG A 45 3.68 -0.49 0.63
N VAL A 46 3.19 -0.10 -0.55
CA VAL A 46 3.73 1.07 -1.26
C VAL A 46 3.63 2.32 -0.38
N ALA A 47 2.46 2.56 0.21
CA ALA A 47 2.25 3.67 1.13
C ALA A 47 3.18 3.60 2.35
N ALA A 48 3.36 2.42 2.95
CA ALA A 48 4.31 2.21 4.04
C ALA A 48 5.75 2.54 3.62
N GLY A 49 6.17 2.17 2.41
CA GLY A 49 7.47 2.54 1.83
C GLY A 49 7.66 4.04 1.67
N VAL A 50 6.62 4.75 1.20
CA VAL A 50 6.63 6.22 1.16
C VAL A 50 6.84 6.79 2.57
N LEU A 51 6.10 6.31 3.56
CA LEU A 51 6.22 6.81 4.94
C LEU A 51 7.58 6.47 5.56
N ALA A 52 8.12 5.28 5.33
CA ALA A 52 9.43 4.86 5.82
C ALA A 52 10.56 5.75 5.27
N ARG A 53 10.45 6.17 4.00
CA ARG A 53 11.40 7.09 3.37
C ARG A 53 11.25 8.53 3.86
N ARG A 54 10.02 9.02 4.02
CA ARG A 54 9.73 10.41 4.45
C ARG A 54 9.89 10.61 5.97
N ARG A 55 9.80 9.54 6.76
CA ARG A 55 9.92 9.51 8.23
C ARG A 55 9.09 10.61 8.94
N PRO A 56 7.78 10.72 8.69
CA PRO A 56 6.97 11.76 9.32
C PRO A 56 6.83 11.52 10.83
N ARG A 57 6.84 12.60 11.60
CA ARG A 57 6.54 12.55 13.03
C ARG A 57 5.03 12.50 13.23
N LEU A 58 4.50 11.31 13.50
CA LEU A 58 3.09 11.10 13.79
C LEU A 58 2.80 11.37 15.27
N ARG A 59 1.81 12.24 15.53
CA ARG A 59 1.37 12.58 16.89
C ARG A 59 0.18 11.75 17.37
N GLU A 60 -0.53 11.10 16.44
CA GLU A 60 -1.75 10.34 16.68
C GLU A 60 -1.90 9.23 15.63
N ARG A 61 -2.73 8.22 15.94
CA ARG A 61 -3.09 7.16 14.98
C ARG A 61 -4.02 7.75 13.93
N ARG A 62 -3.54 7.86 12.69
CA ARG A 62 -4.29 8.35 11.53
C ARG A 62 -4.32 7.29 10.44
N SER A 63 -5.31 7.40 9.55
CA SER A 63 -5.30 6.65 8.30
C SER A 63 -3.98 6.89 7.57
N ILE A 64 -3.35 5.81 7.11
CA ILE A 64 -2.11 5.86 6.34
C ILE A 64 -2.26 6.76 5.10
N TRP A 65 -3.43 6.74 4.47
CA TRP A 65 -3.74 7.55 3.30
C TRP A 65 -3.75 9.05 3.60
N VAL A 66 -4.31 9.45 4.75
CA VAL A 66 -4.25 10.85 5.21
C VAL A 66 -2.81 11.29 5.44
N VAL A 67 -1.97 10.41 5.98
CA VAL A 67 -0.55 10.72 6.20
C VAL A 67 0.18 10.83 4.86
N VAL A 68 -0.04 9.91 3.92
CA VAL A 68 0.59 9.93 2.58
C VAL A 68 0.26 11.23 1.87
N ALA A 69 -1.00 11.63 1.79
CA ALA A 69 -1.40 12.88 1.15
C ALA A 69 -0.73 14.12 1.77
N GLN A 70 -0.43 14.09 3.08
CA GLN A 70 0.27 15.18 3.76
C GLN A 70 1.78 15.21 3.48
N VAL A 71 2.44 14.05 3.37
CA VAL A 71 3.91 13.96 3.30
C VAL A 71 4.45 13.77 1.88
N ALA A 72 3.57 13.37 0.96
CA ALA A 72 3.82 13.18 -0.46
C ALA A 72 2.57 13.66 -1.23
N PRO A 73 2.30 14.98 -1.27
CA PRO A 73 1.13 15.54 -1.95
C PRO A 73 1.09 15.22 -3.45
N GLU A 74 2.23 14.95 -4.08
CA GLU A 74 2.34 14.41 -5.44
C GLU A 74 1.67 13.03 -5.61
N LEU A 75 1.43 12.32 -4.50
CA LEU A 75 0.69 11.07 -4.43
C LEU A 75 -0.71 11.26 -3.82
N GLY A 76 -1.18 12.51 -3.68
CA GLY A 76 -2.44 12.87 -3.02
C GLY A 76 -3.66 12.21 -3.67
N GLU A 77 -3.76 12.29 -5.00
CA GLU A 77 -4.87 11.67 -5.75
C GLU A 77 -4.93 10.16 -5.53
N TRP A 78 -3.77 9.49 -5.52
CA TRP A 78 -3.69 8.07 -5.19
C TRP A 78 -4.16 7.79 -3.77
N ALA A 79 -3.71 8.58 -2.79
CA ALA A 79 -4.11 8.41 -1.40
C ALA A 79 -5.63 8.59 -1.20
N GLU A 80 -6.23 9.58 -1.85
CA GLU A 80 -7.68 9.79 -1.84
C GLU A 80 -8.43 8.61 -2.46
N TYR A 81 -7.99 8.14 -3.63
CA TYR A 81 -8.56 6.97 -4.30
C TYR A 81 -8.56 5.74 -3.39
N PHE A 82 -7.42 5.35 -2.83
CA PHE A 82 -7.35 4.17 -1.95
C PHE A 82 -8.12 4.35 -0.62
N ALA A 83 -8.24 5.59 -0.12
CA ALA A 83 -9.08 5.87 1.04
C ALA A 83 -10.57 5.63 0.73
N MET A 84 -11.04 5.98 -0.47
CA MET A 84 -12.44 5.74 -0.89
C MET A 84 -12.76 4.24 -0.99
N LEU A 85 -11.78 3.40 -1.36
CA LEU A 85 -11.97 1.95 -1.45
C LEU A 85 -12.12 1.25 -0.09
N GLN A 86 -11.71 1.91 1.00
CA GLN A 86 -11.57 1.30 2.31
C GLN A 86 -12.87 0.65 2.83
N LEU A 87 -14.02 1.30 2.62
CA LEU A 87 -15.32 0.74 3.03
C LEU A 87 -15.66 -0.56 2.26
N LYS A 88 -15.35 -0.60 0.96
CA LYS A 88 -15.56 -1.80 0.14
C LYS A 88 -14.60 -2.92 0.55
N VAL A 89 -13.34 -2.58 0.84
CA VAL A 89 -12.34 -3.52 1.37
C VAL A 89 -12.83 -4.14 2.69
N GLU A 90 -13.33 -3.34 3.61
CA GLU A 90 -13.86 -3.81 4.90
C GLU A 90 -15.08 -4.72 4.73
N ALA A 91 -16.01 -4.36 3.84
CA ALA A 91 -17.17 -5.21 3.53
C ALA A 91 -16.74 -6.57 2.94
N VAL A 92 -15.78 -6.57 2.01
CA VAL A 92 -15.27 -7.79 1.38
C VAL A 92 -14.51 -8.66 2.41
N GLN A 93 -13.73 -8.06 3.31
CA GLN A 93 -13.10 -8.76 4.43
C GLN A 93 -14.13 -9.39 5.38
N ALA A 94 -15.28 -8.72 5.58
CA ALA A 94 -16.40 -9.23 6.35
C ALA A 94 -17.24 -10.31 5.62
N GLY A 95 -16.84 -10.71 4.42
CA GLY A 95 -17.46 -11.81 3.66
C GLY A 95 -18.40 -11.38 2.55
N ALA A 96 -18.55 -10.08 2.28
CA ALA A 96 -19.32 -9.57 1.14
C ALA A 96 -18.56 -9.73 -0.19
N VAL A 97 -18.09 -10.94 -0.48
CA VAL A 97 -17.21 -11.27 -1.61
C VAL A 97 -17.86 -11.01 -2.98
N GLY A 98 -19.19 -10.99 -3.04
CA GLY A 98 -19.95 -10.69 -4.26
C GLY A 98 -19.97 -9.20 -4.66
N LEU A 99 -19.46 -8.30 -3.82
CA LEU A 99 -19.35 -6.86 -4.13
C LEU A 99 -18.24 -6.54 -5.14
N VAL A 100 -17.33 -7.48 -5.40
CA VAL A 100 -16.16 -7.28 -6.25
C VAL A 100 -16.31 -8.11 -7.52
N THR A 101 -16.25 -7.42 -8.65
CA THR A 101 -16.17 -8.07 -9.96
C THR A 101 -14.73 -8.41 -10.34
N THR A 102 -14.55 -9.35 -11.28
CA THR A 102 -13.23 -9.64 -11.87
C THR A 102 -12.57 -8.38 -12.44
N ARG A 103 -13.35 -7.55 -13.14
CA ARG A 103 -12.88 -6.29 -13.76
C ARG A 103 -12.29 -5.36 -12.70
N GLU A 104 -13.03 -5.11 -11.62
CA GLU A 104 -12.59 -4.25 -10.52
C GLU A 104 -11.35 -4.80 -9.81
N ALA A 105 -11.28 -6.12 -9.63
CA ALA A 105 -10.11 -6.76 -9.05
C ALA A 105 -8.86 -6.58 -9.92
N ASP A 106 -9.00 -6.77 -11.24
CA ASP A 106 -7.90 -6.60 -12.19
C ASP A 106 -7.48 -5.13 -12.31
N ASP A 107 -8.44 -4.20 -12.27
CA ASP A 107 -8.15 -2.76 -12.26
C ASP A 107 -7.40 -2.36 -10.99
N LEU A 108 -7.81 -2.86 -9.82
CA LEU A 108 -7.09 -2.54 -8.59
C LEU A 108 -5.65 -3.08 -8.59
N VAL A 109 -5.37 -4.21 -9.27
CA VAL A 109 -4.00 -4.68 -9.46
C VAL A 109 -3.20 -3.69 -10.32
N ARG A 110 -3.75 -3.23 -11.43
CA ARG A 110 -3.10 -2.23 -12.31
C ARG A 110 -2.88 -0.91 -11.58
N ASP A 111 -3.85 -0.48 -10.78
CA ASP A 111 -3.77 0.75 -9.98
C ASP A 111 -2.70 0.63 -8.90
N ALA A 112 -2.59 -0.51 -8.22
CA ALA A 112 -1.53 -0.75 -7.25
C ALA A 112 -0.14 -0.73 -7.90
N GLN A 113 0.01 -1.28 -9.12
CA GLN A 113 1.24 -1.21 -9.90
C GLN A 113 1.57 0.24 -10.32
N ALA A 114 0.59 0.97 -10.83
CA ALA A 114 0.76 2.37 -11.24
C ALA A 114 1.14 3.27 -10.04
N PHE A 115 0.50 3.05 -8.90
CA PHE A 115 0.85 3.73 -7.65
C PHE A 115 2.27 3.38 -7.19
N ALA A 116 2.68 2.11 -7.29
CA ALA A 116 4.05 1.70 -7.01
C ALA A 116 5.04 2.47 -7.90
N VAL A 117 4.81 2.54 -9.21
CA VAL A 117 5.66 3.31 -10.14
C VAL A 117 5.71 4.80 -9.75
N ALA A 118 4.55 5.41 -9.50
CA ALA A 118 4.47 6.82 -9.10
C ALA A 118 5.22 7.10 -7.78
N ALA A 119 5.21 6.16 -6.84
CA ALA A 119 5.92 6.29 -5.57
C ALA A 119 7.45 6.15 -5.67
N HIS A 120 7.98 5.72 -6.84
CA HIS A 120 9.42 5.65 -7.11
C HIS A 120 9.94 6.79 -7.99
N ALA A 121 9.06 7.57 -8.60
CA ALA A 121 9.42 8.77 -9.36
C ALA A 121 9.93 9.89 -8.44
#